data_AF-W4VNW3-F1
#
_entry.id   AF-W4VNW3-F1
#
_cell.length_a   1.000
_cell.length_b   1.000
_cell.length_c   1.000
_cell.angle_alpha   90.00
_cell.angle_beta   90.00
_cell.angle_gamma   90.00
#
_symmetry.space_group_name_H-M   'P 1'
#
loop_
_entity.id
_entity.type
_entity.pdbx_description
1 polymer ?
#
loop_
_entity_poly.entity_id
_entity_poly.type
_entity_poly.pdbx_seq_one_letter_code
_entity_poly.pdbx_strand_id
1 'polypeptide(L)'
;MRNIFNRKIVIFIVVLILSVIAQFFSVSLIFGLSISFAPIIYFSCIRIFGSRFSLLLVVMMSIVTYYLHFNNLSVFLSIAEVLVIGWFYSKKAKDLFTWSFVYSLIIFALYLIIITLLVDYISIPQTVTNFLLLQTVTATLFSALVADIFYDYAPFIPKLKYFFKASRRVYFGQVIAHLLIFFAVFPILIVILVTSQGMEQNMMQEYQNDYLRLESRLQTKITEMDSTEIQNHELDSLLEKAKIKSMLQDYIGLTDKRIYMLDQKNQVWLDMHSENTNIPDLNEIKQGYVKKIHSDGFIWLSTNSNHLFDWYRAYYIAETSFLNKQTFLVIPTFYLVNEVIENLLDYLIFVLFVLFVSLVFGMIVNHVLSKSLIRLTQLTSDLPEKMERQETFYWDDTNINEFSTLGDNIKKVANQLQSMFLEAKKKMIC
;
A
#
# COMPACT_ATOMS: atom_id res chain seq x y z
N MET A 1 -38.46 19.12 5.50
CA MET A 1 -37.94 17.74 5.33
C MET A 1 -37.46 17.43 3.91
N ARG A 2 -38.21 17.78 2.84
CA ARG A 2 -37.85 17.49 1.43
C ARG A 2 -36.48 18.06 0.98
N ASN A 3 -36.10 19.29 1.39
CA ASN A 3 -34.80 19.89 1.05
C ASN A 3 -33.58 19.20 1.69
N ILE A 4 -33.72 18.68 2.92
CA ILE A 4 -32.62 17.99 3.62
C ILE A 4 -32.38 16.61 2.98
N PHE A 5 -33.46 15.93 2.59
CA PHE A 5 -33.39 14.64 1.91
C PHE A 5 -32.76 14.76 0.52
N ASN A 6 -33.19 15.74 -0.28
CA ASN A 6 -32.59 16.01 -1.60
C ASN A 6 -31.09 16.34 -1.49
N ARG A 7 -30.68 17.11 -0.48
CA ARG A 7 -29.26 17.44 -0.29
C ARG A 7 -28.42 16.21 0.07
N LYS A 8 -28.92 15.32 0.94
CA LYS A 8 -28.20 14.08 1.28
C LYS A 8 -28.02 13.16 0.07
N ILE A 9 -29.02 13.08 -0.80
CA ILE A 9 -28.93 12.31 -2.05
C ILE A 9 -27.90 12.93 -3.00
N VAL A 10 -27.91 14.25 -3.17
CA VAL A 10 -26.91 14.94 -4.00
C VAL A 10 -25.50 14.68 -3.49
N ILE A 11 -25.27 14.78 -2.17
CA ILE A 11 -23.96 14.49 -1.58
C ILE A 11 -23.58 13.02 -1.81
N PHE A 12 -24.51 12.09 -1.64
CA PHE A 12 -24.25 10.67 -1.89
C PHE A 12 -23.84 10.40 -3.35
N ILE A 13 -24.52 11.03 -4.32
CA ILE A 13 -24.17 10.91 -5.74
C ILE A 13 -22.77 11.49 -6.01
N VAL A 14 -22.43 12.63 -5.41
CA VAL A 14 -21.08 13.22 -5.53
C VAL A 14 -20.02 12.28 -4.96
N VAL A 15 -20.26 11.67 -3.80
CA VAL A 15 -19.33 10.71 -3.19
C VAL A 15 -19.19 9.45 -4.05
N LEU A 16 -20.28 8.98 -4.67
CA LEU A 16 -20.23 7.85 -5.60
C LEU A 16 -19.37 8.18 -6.82
N ILE A 17 -19.59 9.32 -7.47
CA ILE A 17 -18.77 9.77 -8.60
C ILE A 17 -17.30 9.89 -8.20
N LEU A 18 -17.03 10.50 -7.04
CA LEU A 18 -15.68 10.65 -6.52
C LEU A 18 -15.03 9.29 -6.23
N SER A 19 -15.78 8.31 -5.73
CA SER A 19 -15.27 6.95 -5.46
C SER A 19 -14.85 6.23 -6.72
N VAL A 20 -15.63 6.37 -7.80
CA VAL A 20 -15.30 5.81 -9.11
C VAL A 20 -14.06 6.50 -9.68
N ILE A 21 -14.00 7.83 -9.63
CA ILE A 21 -12.83 8.62 -10.06
C ILE A 21 -11.57 8.21 -9.28
N ALA A 22 -11.65 8.08 -7.96
CA ALA A 22 -10.52 7.69 -7.12
C ALA A 22 -10.03 6.27 -7.37
N GLN A 23 -10.92 5.38 -7.83
CA GLN A 23 -10.54 4.04 -8.27
C GLN A 23 -9.75 4.07 -9.59
N PHE A 24 -10.01 5.04 -10.48
CA PHE A 24 -9.23 5.24 -11.70
C PHE A 24 -7.88 5.92 -11.46
N PHE A 25 -7.83 6.91 -10.57
CA PHE A 25 -6.59 7.60 -10.19
C PHE A 25 -5.77 6.80 -9.16
N SER A 26 -5.51 5.53 -9.47
CA SER A 26 -4.61 4.69 -8.68
C SER A 26 -3.16 5.03 -8.97
N VAL A 27 -2.30 4.96 -7.95
CA VAL A 27 -0.85 5.20 -8.13
C VAL A 27 -0.15 3.87 -8.35
N SER A 28 0.64 3.75 -9.42
CA SER A 28 1.43 2.55 -9.70
C SER A 28 2.51 2.36 -8.64
N LEU A 29 2.45 1.21 -7.96
CA LEU A 29 3.46 0.78 -7.01
C LEU A 29 4.58 0.07 -7.77
N ILE A 30 4.31 -1.15 -8.26
CA ILE A 30 5.28 -1.94 -9.02
C ILE A 30 4.60 -3.06 -9.81
N PHE A 31 5.16 -3.47 -10.96
CA PHE A 31 4.73 -4.67 -11.69
C PHE A 31 3.21 -4.74 -11.95
N GLY A 32 2.66 -3.58 -12.33
CA GLY A 32 1.23 -3.42 -12.60
C GLY A 32 0.30 -3.40 -11.38
N LEU A 33 0.84 -3.53 -10.16
CA LEU A 33 0.10 -3.23 -8.94
C LEU A 33 -0.06 -1.73 -8.76
N SER A 34 -1.24 -1.33 -8.34
CA SER A 34 -1.56 0.05 -8.02
C SER A 34 -2.24 0.16 -6.65
N ILE A 35 -2.01 1.30 -6.00
CA ILE A 35 -2.67 1.67 -4.76
C ILE A 35 -3.87 2.54 -5.13
N SER A 36 -5.08 2.06 -4.81
CA SER A 36 -6.32 2.82 -4.98
C SER A 36 -6.59 3.72 -3.77
N PHE A 37 -7.10 4.92 -4.03
CA PHE A 37 -7.59 5.83 -2.98
C PHE A 37 -9.08 5.65 -2.68
N ALA A 38 -9.80 4.82 -3.45
CA ALA A 38 -11.22 4.55 -3.23
C ALA A 38 -11.56 4.09 -1.79
N PRO A 39 -10.71 3.29 -1.10
CA PRO A 39 -10.95 2.92 0.29
C PRO A 39 -11.15 4.06 1.26
N ILE A 40 -10.42 5.15 1.09
CA ILE A 40 -10.57 6.35 1.92
C ILE A 40 -12.00 6.91 1.80
N ILE A 41 -12.57 6.87 0.59
CA ILE A 41 -13.89 7.44 0.30
C ILE A 41 -15.01 6.57 0.85
N TYR A 42 -14.99 5.26 0.58
CA TYR A 42 -16.07 4.40 1.06
C TYR A 42 -16.02 4.21 2.58
N PHE A 43 -14.85 4.27 3.21
CA PHE A 43 -14.71 4.33 4.67
C PHE A 43 -15.22 5.63 5.26
N SER A 44 -14.91 6.77 4.63
CA SER A 44 -15.52 8.05 5.00
C SER A 44 -17.06 8.00 4.89
N CYS A 45 -17.58 7.30 3.87
CA CYS A 45 -19.03 7.10 3.70
C CYS A 45 -19.66 6.30 4.86
N ILE A 46 -18.95 5.33 5.47
CA ILE A 46 -19.44 4.61 6.66
C ILE A 46 -19.71 5.60 7.79
N ARG A 47 -18.83 6.58 8.01
CA ARG A 47 -19.01 7.57 9.10
C ARG A 47 -20.06 8.63 8.77
N ILE A 48 -20.12 9.10 7.51
CA ILE A 48 -21.05 10.18 7.09
C ILE A 48 -22.50 9.68 6.99
N PHE A 49 -22.71 8.55 6.31
CA PHE A 49 -24.05 8.05 5.98
C PHE A 49 -24.44 6.78 6.75
N GLY A 50 -23.47 6.05 7.32
CA GLY A 50 -23.68 4.76 7.97
C GLY A 50 -23.33 3.58 7.06
N SER A 51 -23.24 2.38 7.65
CA SER A 51 -22.80 1.16 6.96
C SER A 51 -23.69 0.75 5.79
N ARG A 52 -25.02 0.88 5.92
CA ARG A 52 -25.97 0.50 4.86
C ARG A 52 -25.77 1.29 3.56
N PHE A 53 -25.53 2.60 3.67
CA PHE A 53 -25.31 3.45 2.51
C PHE A 53 -23.91 3.26 1.93
N SER A 54 -22.90 3.03 2.77
CA SER A 54 -21.55 2.70 2.28
C SER A 54 -21.54 1.36 1.53
N LEU A 55 -22.27 0.35 2.01
CA LEU A 55 -22.40 -0.92 1.30
C LEU A 55 -23.05 -0.73 -0.08
N LEU A 56 -24.13 0.06 -0.16
CA LEU A 56 -24.75 0.41 -1.45
C LEU A 56 -23.76 1.15 -2.36
N LEU A 57 -22.99 2.09 -1.82
CA LEU A 57 -21.97 2.84 -2.56
C LEU A 57 -20.91 1.91 -3.15
N VAL A 58 -20.37 0.99 -2.37
CA VAL A 58 -19.32 0.07 -2.82
C VAL A 58 -19.84 -0.94 -3.82
N VAL A 59 -21.06 -1.44 -3.67
CA VAL A 59 -21.69 -2.33 -4.67
C VAL A 59 -21.83 -1.59 -6.01
N MET A 60 -22.35 -0.35 -6.01
CA MET A 60 -22.49 0.44 -7.23
C MET A 60 -21.13 0.79 -7.85
N MET A 61 -20.17 1.21 -7.03
CA MET A 61 -18.81 1.51 -7.48
C MET A 61 -18.16 0.27 -8.10
N SER A 62 -18.27 -0.90 -7.47
CA SER A 62 -17.69 -2.15 -7.96
C SER A 62 -18.27 -2.57 -9.31
N ILE A 63 -19.59 -2.46 -9.49
CA ILE A 63 -20.25 -2.77 -10.76
C ILE A 63 -19.75 -1.82 -11.86
N VAL A 64 -19.72 -0.52 -11.60
CA VAL A 64 -19.28 0.48 -12.59
C VAL A 64 -17.81 0.27 -12.95
N THR A 65 -16.94 0.06 -11.97
CA THR A 65 -15.51 -0.18 -12.20
C THR A 65 -15.26 -1.48 -12.94
N TYR A 66 -16.01 -2.55 -12.64
CA TYR A 66 -15.87 -3.85 -13.33
C TYR A 66 -16.05 -3.73 -14.85
N TYR A 67 -17.08 -3.01 -15.30
CA TYR A 67 -17.33 -2.79 -16.73
C TYR A 67 -16.30 -1.87 -17.40
N LEU A 68 -15.73 -0.93 -16.65
CA LEU A 68 -14.78 0.05 -17.22
C LEU A 68 -13.32 -0.42 -17.19
N HIS A 69 -12.93 -1.28 -16.24
CA HIS A 69 -11.53 -1.67 -15.99
C HIS A 69 -11.24 -3.15 -16.35
N PHE A 70 -11.85 -3.62 -17.45
CA PHE A 70 -11.61 -4.94 -18.03
C PHE A 70 -11.85 -6.13 -17.07
N ASN A 71 -13.05 -6.24 -16.50
CA ASN A 71 -13.51 -7.42 -15.75
C ASN A 71 -12.63 -7.83 -14.55
N ASN A 72 -11.93 -6.88 -13.91
CA ASN A 72 -11.13 -7.22 -12.73
C ASN A 72 -12.03 -7.58 -11.53
N LEU A 73 -12.04 -8.86 -11.16
CA LEU A 73 -12.86 -9.40 -10.07
C LEU A 73 -12.39 -8.94 -8.68
N SER A 74 -11.16 -8.45 -8.54
CA SER A 74 -10.61 -8.02 -7.25
C SER A 74 -11.40 -6.85 -6.63
N VAL A 75 -12.07 -6.05 -7.46
CA VAL A 75 -12.85 -4.89 -7.00
C VAL A 75 -13.96 -5.32 -6.03
N PHE A 76 -14.54 -6.50 -6.22
CA PHE A 76 -15.60 -7.02 -5.35
C PHE A 76 -15.13 -7.36 -3.92
N LEU A 77 -13.82 -7.49 -3.67
CA LEU A 77 -13.27 -7.68 -2.32
C LEU A 77 -13.60 -6.47 -1.41
N SER A 78 -13.74 -5.28 -1.99
CA SER A 78 -14.13 -4.08 -1.24
C SER A 78 -15.51 -4.19 -0.59
N ILE A 79 -16.42 -5.01 -1.15
CA ILE A 79 -17.74 -5.26 -0.55
C ILE A 79 -17.59 -6.00 0.77
N ALA A 80 -16.74 -7.05 0.80
CA ALA A 80 -16.50 -7.82 2.02
C ALA A 80 -15.86 -6.95 3.10
N GLU A 81 -14.90 -6.11 2.71
CA GLU A 81 -14.23 -5.15 3.59
C GLU A 81 -15.22 -4.19 4.28
N VAL A 82 -16.09 -3.53 3.50
CA VAL A 82 -17.11 -2.62 4.04
C VAL A 82 -18.17 -3.35 4.84
N LEU A 83 -18.55 -4.57 4.45
CA LEU A 83 -19.53 -5.37 5.18
C LEU A 83 -19.01 -5.68 6.59
N VAL A 84 -17.79 -6.21 6.72
CA VAL A 84 -17.22 -6.62 8.01
C VAL A 84 -16.95 -5.40 8.89
N ILE A 85 -16.21 -4.41 8.38
CA ILE A 85 -15.84 -3.21 9.15
C ILE A 85 -17.11 -2.40 9.50
N GLY A 86 -18.01 -2.22 8.54
CA GLY A 86 -19.26 -1.50 8.74
C GLY A 86 -20.21 -2.17 9.73
N TRP A 87 -20.23 -3.51 9.79
CA TRP A 87 -21.00 -4.26 10.78
C TRP A 87 -20.48 -4.01 12.19
N PHE A 88 -19.17 -4.14 12.41
CA PHE A 88 -18.57 -3.89 13.73
C PHE A 88 -18.74 -2.44 14.20
N TYR A 89 -18.55 -1.48 13.30
CA TYR A 89 -18.75 -0.05 13.59
C TYR A 89 -20.18 0.23 14.07
N SER A 90 -21.19 -0.39 13.44
CA SER A 90 -22.59 -0.17 13.79
C SER A 90 -22.96 -0.63 15.21
N LYS A 91 -22.20 -1.56 15.81
CA LYS A 91 -22.51 -2.16 17.11
C LYS A 91 -21.81 -1.51 18.30
N LYS A 92 -20.60 -0.94 18.13
CA LYS A 92 -19.72 -0.63 19.27
C LYS A 92 -19.14 0.78 19.34
N ALA A 93 -19.60 1.72 18.51
CA ALA A 93 -19.36 3.18 18.61
C ALA A 93 -17.89 3.65 18.80
N LYS A 94 -16.91 2.81 18.46
CA LYS A 94 -15.47 3.15 18.40
C LYS A 94 -15.09 3.65 17.00
N ASP A 95 -13.88 4.19 16.89
CA ASP A 95 -13.30 4.69 15.64
C ASP A 95 -13.12 3.57 14.60
N LEU A 96 -13.17 3.94 13.31
CA LEU A 96 -13.14 2.99 12.20
C LEU A 96 -11.79 2.26 12.13
N PHE A 97 -10.71 2.99 12.41
CA PHE A 97 -9.34 2.49 12.47
C PHE A 97 -9.17 1.33 13.46
N THR A 98 -9.90 1.35 14.59
CA THR A 98 -9.85 0.22 15.53
C THR A 98 -10.46 -1.04 14.92
N TRP A 99 -11.55 -0.89 14.16
CA TRP A 99 -12.22 -2.02 13.52
C TRP A 99 -11.51 -2.51 12.26
N SER A 100 -10.82 -1.63 11.53
CA SER A 100 -9.94 -2.06 10.45
C SER A 100 -8.75 -2.87 10.99
N PHE A 101 -8.21 -2.53 12.16
CA PHE A 101 -7.18 -3.36 12.83
C PHE A 101 -7.68 -4.76 13.17
N VAL A 102 -8.89 -4.87 13.74
CA VAL A 102 -9.51 -6.18 14.00
C VAL A 102 -9.77 -6.95 12.71
N TYR A 103 -10.26 -6.28 11.67
CA TYR A 103 -10.46 -6.89 10.35
C TYR A 103 -9.15 -7.42 9.75
N SER A 104 -8.07 -6.65 9.83
CA SER A 104 -6.75 -7.07 9.37
C SER A 104 -6.25 -8.31 10.10
N LEU A 105 -6.48 -8.42 11.41
CA LEU A 105 -6.18 -9.63 12.18
C LEU A 105 -7.02 -10.84 11.73
N ILE A 106 -8.30 -10.63 11.41
CA ILE A 106 -9.17 -11.69 10.88
C ILE A 106 -8.67 -12.19 9.53
N ILE A 107 -8.32 -11.29 8.61
CA ILE A 107 -7.74 -11.66 7.31
C ILE A 107 -6.43 -12.43 7.52
N PHE A 108 -5.56 -11.93 8.39
CA PHE A 108 -4.27 -12.59 8.65
C PHE A 108 -4.46 -14.01 9.20
N ALA A 109 -5.39 -14.19 10.14
CA ALA A 109 -5.72 -15.52 10.66
C ALA A 109 -6.31 -16.43 9.58
N LEU A 110 -7.20 -15.93 8.73
CA LEU A 110 -7.76 -16.68 7.61
C LEU A 110 -6.68 -17.10 6.62
N TYR A 111 -5.75 -16.19 6.31
CA TYR A 111 -4.59 -16.48 5.47
C TYR A 111 -3.71 -17.60 6.03
N LEU A 112 -3.39 -17.55 7.33
CA LEU A 112 -2.61 -18.61 8.00
C LEU A 112 -3.32 -19.96 7.96
N ILE A 113 -4.64 -19.99 8.09
CA ILE A 113 -5.42 -21.23 7.97
C ILE A 113 -5.37 -21.76 6.54
N ILE A 114 -5.54 -20.89 5.53
CA ILE A 114 -5.51 -21.30 4.12
C ILE A 114 -4.14 -21.86 3.76
N ILE A 115 -3.05 -21.17 4.13
CA ILE A 115 -1.72 -21.64 3.77
C ILE A 115 -1.38 -22.97 4.46
N THR A 116 -1.73 -23.13 5.75
CA THR A 116 -1.45 -24.39 6.45
C THR A 116 -2.26 -25.59 5.93
N LEU A 117 -3.46 -25.38 5.40
CA LEU A 117 -4.34 -26.46 4.94
C LEU A 117 -4.24 -26.75 3.43
N LEU A 118 -3.81 -25.78 2.61
CA LEU A 118 -3.88 -25.86 1.14
C LEU A 118 -2.52 -25.68 0.44
N VAL A 119 -1.41 -25.56 1.17
CA VAL A 119 -0.06 -25.37 0.59
C VAL A 119 0.27 -26.42 -0.47
N ASP A 120 -0.06 -27.70 -0.23
CA ASP A 120 0.28 -28.78 -1.17
C ASP A 120 -0.51 -28.71 -2.50
N TYR A 121 -1.60 -27.94 -2.54
CA TYR A 121 -2.48 -27.82 -3.71
C TYR A 121 -2.33 -26.52 -4.48
N ILE A 122 -1.65 -25.51 -3.90
CA ILE A 122 -1.55 -24.17 -4.47
C ILE A 122 -0.14 -23.95 -5.02
N SER A 123 0.00 -23.97 -6.34
CA SER A 123 1.26 -23.69 -7.08
C SER A 123 1.57 -22.19 -7.21
N ILE A 124 1.17 -21.39 -6.22
CA ILE A 124 1.39 -19.94 -6.18
C ILE A 124 2.59 -19.65 -5.27
N PRO A 125 3.58 -18.84 -5.71
CA PRO A 125 4.70 -18.45 -4.87
C PRO A 125 4.23 -17.80 -3.56
N GLN A 126 4.76 -18.31 -2.45
CA GLN A 126 4.40 -17.82 -1.11
C GLN A 126 4.82 -16.36 -0.90
N THR A 127 5.97 -15.94 -1.43
CA THR A 127 6.50 -14.57 -1.35
C THR A 127 5.54 -13.55 -1.97
N VAL A 128 5.03 -13.83 -3.18
CA VAL A 128 4.05 -12.99 -3.88
C VAL A 128 2.76 -12.87 -3.06
N THR A 129 2.27 -13.98 -2.51
CA THR A 129 1.01 -13.98 -1.74
C THR A 129 1.15 -13.23 -0.42
N ASN A 130 2.27 -13.42 0.30
CA ASN A 130 2.62 -12.66 1.51
C ASN A 130 2.63 -11.15 1.22
N PHE A 131 3.23 -10.76 0.09
CA PHE A 131 3.35 -9.36 -0.29
C PHE A 131 1.98 -8.73 -0.56
N LEU A 132 1.14 -9.37 -1.36
CA LEU A 132 -0.22 -8.89 -1.64
C LEU A 132 -1.07 -8.76 -0.37
N LEU A 133 -0.93 -9.70 0.56
CA LEU A 133 -1.61 -9.65 1.85
C LEU A 133 -1.17 -8.43 2.67
N LEU A 134 0.13 -8.27 2.90
CA LEU A 134 0.65 -7.17 3.71
C LEU A 134 0.38 -5.81 3.07
N GLN A 135 0.47 -5.72 1.74
CA GLN A 135 0.10 -4.53 0.99
C GLN A 135 -1.38 -4.17 1.22
N THR A 136 -2.28 -5.15 1.10
CA THR A 136 -3.72 -4.96 1.30
C THR A 136 -4.02 -4.52 2.73
N VAL A 137 -3.45 -5.21 3.73
CA VAL A 137 -3.61 -4.86 5.15
C VAL A 137 -3.12 -3.44 5.43
N THR A 138 -1.94 -3.08 4.92
CA THR A 138 -1.37 -1.73 5.10
C THR A 138 -2.26 -0.66 4.46
N ALA A 139 -2.76 -0.91 3.24
CA ALA A 139 -3.65 0.01 2.55
C ALA A 139 -4.99 0.21 3.27
N THR A 140 -5.60 -0.88 3.77
CA THR A 140 -6.84 -0.83 4.56
C THR A 140 -6.67 -0.04 5.86
N LEU A 141 -5.59 -0.31 6.61
CA LEU A 141 -5.30 0.38 7.87
C LEU A 141 -5.08 1.87 7.66
N PHE A 142 -4.23 2.22 6.69
CA PHE A 142 -3.96 3.61 6.35
C PHE A 142 -5.22 4.34 5.87
N SER A 143 -6.01 3.71 5.01
CA SER A 143 -7.25 4.30 4.49
C SER A 143 -8.29 4.54 5.58
N ALA A 144 -8.42 3.62 6.54
CA ALA A 144 -9.29 3.80 7.70
C ALA A 144 -8.83 4.93 8.62
N LEU A 145 -7.51 5.06 8.86
CA LEU A 145 -6.92 6.16 9.63
C LEU A 145 -7.23 7.51 8.96
N VAL A 146 -6.99 7.61 7.65
CA VAL A 146 -7.28 8.83 6.89
C VAL A 146 -8.77 9.16 6.89
N ALA A 147 -9.63 8.15 6.76
CA ALA A 147 -11.09 8.35 6.85
C ALA A 147 -11.52 8.87 8.23
N ASP A 148 -10.88 8.39 9.32
CA ASP A 148 -11.16 8.88 10.67
C ASP A 148 -10.72 10.34 10.85
N ILE A 149 -9.49 10.66 10.43
CA ILE A 149 -8.97 12.04 10.41
C ILE A 149 -9.88 12.95 9.59
N PHE A 150 -10.28 12.52 8.39
CA PHE A 150 -11.13 13.30 7.52
C PHE A 150 -12.48 13.58 8.17
N TYR A 151 -13.15 12.59 8.75
CA TYR A 151 -14.47 12.79 9.36
C TYR A 151 -14.41 13.65 10.63
N ASP A 152 -13.40 13.47 11.47
CA ASP A 152 -13.30 14.19 12.75
C ASP A 152 -12.85 15.64 12.58
N TYR A 153 -11.99 15.93 11.59
CA TYR A 153 -11.41 17.27 11.42
C TYR A 153 -12.02 18.11 10.29
N ALA A 154 -12.62 17.49 9.26
CA ALA A 154 -13.27 18.25 8.18
C ALA A 154 -14.40 19.20 8.64
N PRO A 155 -15.19 18.91 9.69
CA PRO A 155 -16.24 19.83 10.16
C PRO A 155 -15.73 21.20 10.65
N PHE A 156 -14.44 21.30 11.01
CA PHE A 156 -13.82 22.57 11.40
C PHE A 156 -13.53 23.49 10.21
N ILE A 157 -13.55 22.96 8.99
CA ILE A 157 -13.38 23.74 7.76
C ILE A 157 -14.75 24.34 7.39
N PRO A 158 -14.88 25.69 7.28
CA PRO A 158 -16.17 26.36 7.09
C PRO A 158 -16.99 25.85 5.89
N LYS A 159 -16.31 25.50 4.79
CA LYS A 159 -16.93 25.00 3.55
C LYS A 159 -17.43 23.55 3.69
N LEU A 160 -16.76 22.72 4.50
CA LEU A 160 -17.07 21.30 4.64
C LEU A 160 -18.04 21.00 5.79
N LYS A 161 -18.24 21.92 6.74
CA LYS A 161 -19.15 21.77 7.89
C LYS A 161 -20.56 21.28 7.52
N TYR A 162 -21.04 21.62 6.33
CA TYR A 162 -22.36 21.22 5.83
C TYR A 162 -22.47 19.74 5.42
N PHE A 163 -21.36 19.05 5.16
CA PHE A 163 -21.33 17.65 4.75
C PHE A 163 -21.40 16.67 5.93
N PHE A 164 -21.07 17.14 7.14
CA PHE A 164 -20.94 16.31 8.33
C PHE A 164 -22.07 16.57 9.32
N LYS A 165 -22.39 15.56 10.14
CA LYS A 165 -23.30 15.74 11.28
C LYS A 165 -22.66 16.72 12.27
N ALA A 166 -23.48 17.44 13.05
CA ALA A 166 -23.00 18.44 14.02
C ALA A 166 -21.78 17.90 14.80
N SER A 167 -20.67 18.66 14.73
CA SER A 167 -19.35 18.27 15.23
C SER A 167 -19.45 17.66 16.62
N ARG A 168 -19.06 16.39 16.73
CA ARG A 168 -18.76 15.80 18.03
C ARG A 168 -17.50 16.51 18.52
N ARG A 169 -17.52 16.96 19.78
CA ARG A 169 -16.31 17.50 20.41
C ARG A 169 -15.27 16.38 20.45
N VAL A 170 -14.12 16.61 19.84
CA VAL A 170 -13.00 15.67 19.81
C VAL A 170 -12.10 15.96 21.00
N TYR A 171 -11.65 14.93 21.70
CA TYR A 171 -10.70 15.10 22.81
C TYR A 171 -9.33 15.46 22.24
N PHE A 172 -8.63 16.40 22.89
CA PHE A 172 -7.30 16.84 22.46
C PHE A 172 -6.30 15.67 22.34
N GLY A 173 -6.34 14.72 23.30
CA GLY A 173 -5.50 13.53 23.25
C GLY A 173 -5.73 12.65 22.01
N GLN A 174 -6.97 12.58 21.53
CA GLN A 174 -7.31 11.85 20.29
C GLN A 174 -6.71 12.54 19.06
N VAL A 175 -6.67 13.88 19.04
CA VAL A 175 -6.03 14.64 17.96
C VAL A 175 -4.55 14.37 17.88
N ILE A 176 -3.86 14.45 19.00
CA ILE A 176 -2.42 14.19 19.04
C ILE A 176 -2.12 12.73 18.65
N ALA A 177 -2.94 11.77 19.10
CA ALA A 177 -2.79 10.37 18.72
C ALA A 177 -2.95 10.14 17.20
N HIS A 178 -3.99 10.68 16.57
CA HIS A 178 -4.18 10.56 15.13
C HIS A 178 -3.02 11.19 14.34
N LEU A 179 -2.55 12.38 14.75
CA LEU A 179 -1.42 13.04 14.11
C LEU A 179 -0.13 12.22 14.26
N LEU A 180 0.14 11.68 15.45
CA LEU A 180 1.31 10.85 15.71
C LEU A 180 1.33 9.63 14.77
N ILE A 181 0.21 8.89 14.70
CA ILE A 181 0.12 7.70 13.84
C ILE A 181 0.26 8.09 12.37
N PHE A 182 -0.41 9.15 11.93
CA PHE A 182 -0.35 9.60 10.55
C PHE A 182 1.07 10.02 10.15
N PHE A 183 1.72 10.87 10.94
CA PHE A 183 3.07 11.36 10.63
C PHE A 183 4.16 10.29 10.80
N ALA A 184 3.93 9.24 11.58
CA ALA A 184 4.85 8.12 11.65
C ALA A 184 4.77 7.22 10.39
N VAL A 185 3.56 6.97 9.90
CA VAL A 185 3.33 6.01 8.80
C VAL A 185 3.43 6.66 7.41
N PHE A 186 2.87 7.86 7.25
CA PHE A 186 2.75 8.52 5.95
C PHE A 186 4.09 8.71 5.21
N PRO A 187 5.17 9.20 5.85
CA PRO A 187 6.46 9.34 5.18
C PRO A 187 7.03 8.00 4.70
N ILE A 188 6.83 6.93 5.47
CA ILE A 188 7.36 5.60 5.11
C ILE A 188 6.60 5.05 3.90
N LEU A 189 5.29 5.27 3.80
CA LEU A 189 4.51 4.91 2.61
C LEU A 189 5.02 5.65 1.35
N ILE A 190 5.40 6.93 1.48
CA ILE A 190 6.02 7.68 0.38
C ILE A 190 7.36 7.05 0.00
N VAL A 191 8.20 6.70 0.98
CA VAL A 191 9.49 6.04 0.71
C VAL A 191 9.26 4.72 -0.02
N ILE A 192 8.32 3.88 0.42
CA ILE A 192 7.98 2.62 -0.28
C ILE A 192 7.59 2.88 -1.73
N LEU A 193 6.75 3.87 -1.98
CA LEU A 193 6.31 4.22 -3.32
C LEU A 193 7.49 4.61 -4.21
N VAL A 194 8.36 5.50 -3.75
CA VAL A 194 9.54 5.95 -4.51
C VAL A 194 10.54 4.80 -4.72
N THR A 195 10.84 4.06 -3.66
CA THR A 195 11.80 2.94 -3.70
C THR A 195 11.31 1.83 -4.63
N SER A 196 10.03 1.49 -4.60
CA SER A 196 9.45 0.45 -5.48
C SER A 196 9.62 0.77 -6.96
N GLN A 197 9.40 2.04 -7.35
CA GLN A 197 9.61 2.49 -8.72
C GLN A 197 11.09 2.48 -9.10
N GLY A 198 11.97 2.88 -8.18
CA GLY A 198 13.42 2.79 -8.38
C GLY A 198 13.91 1.35 -8.56
N MET A 199 13.36 0.40 -7.79
CA MET A 199 13.68 -1.02 -7.92
C MET A 199 13.23 -1.59 -9.28
N GLU A 200 12.03 -1.26 -9.76
CA GLU A 200 11.59 -1.67 -11.11
C GLU A 200 12.52 -1.11 -12.19
N GLN A 201 12.93 0.15 -12.08
CA GLN A 201 13.86 0.77 -13.03
C GLN A 201 15.25 0.11 -13.00
N ASN A 202 15.79 -0.18 -11.81
CA ASN A 202 17.07 -0.87 -11.66
C ASN A 202 17.01 -2.27 -12.31
N MET A 203 15.92 -3.00 -12.13
CA MET A 203 15.70 -4.29 -12.79
C MET A 203 15.70 -4.14 -14.32
N MET A 204 15.04 -3.11 -14.87
CA MET A 204 15.07 -2.87 -16.33
C MET A 204 16.48 -2.55 -16.84
N GLN A 205 17.26 -1.80 -16.06
CA GLN A 205 18.65 -1.49 -16.40
C GLN A 205 19.53 -2.75 -16.34
N GLU A 206 19.28 -3.65 -15.40
CA GLU A 206 19.99 -4.92 -15.30
C GLU A 206 19.79 -5.79 -16.55
N TYR A 207 18.54 -5.92 -17.03
CA TYR A 207 18.25 -6.61 -18.29
C TYR A 207 18.97 -5.97 -19.49
N GLN A 208 18.97 -4.64 -19.57
CA GLN A 208 19.66 -3.93 -20.63
C GLN A 208 21.18 -4.15 -20.56
N ASN A 209 21.76 -4.15 -19.35
CA ASN A 209 23.18 -4.42 -19.15
C ASN A 209 23.55 -5.86 -19.56
N ASP A 210 22.69 -6.83 -19.26
CA ASP A 210 22.87 -8.20 -19.71
C ASP A 210 22.82 -8.31 -21.25
N TYR A 211 21.85 -7.66 -21.89
CA TYR A 211 21.81 -7.55 -23.35
C TYR A 211 23.11 -6.97 -23.92
N LEU A 212 23.57 -5.82 -23.41
CA LEU A 212 24.79 -5.15 -23.88
C LEU A 212 26.05 -6.00 -23.66
N ARG A 213 26.12 -6.79 -22.58
CA ARG A 213 27.21 -7.74 -22.33
C ARG A 213 27.23 -8.87 -23.35
N LEU A 214 26.06 -9.41 -23.72
CA LEU A 214 25.96 -10.41 -24.78
C LEU A 214 26.39 -9.81 -26.12
N GLU A 215 25.83 -8.66 -26.48
CA GLU A 215 26.13 -7.98 -27.74
C GLU A 215 27.63 -7.68 -27.87
N SER A 216 28.26 -7.14 -26.82
CA SER A 216 29.70 -6.87 -26.81
C SER A 216 30.54 -8.13 -27.00
N ARG A 217 30.16 -9.27 -26.39
CA ARG A 217 30.84 -10.56 -26.58
C ARG A 217 30.71 -11.07 -28.00
N LEU A 218 29.50 -11.01 -28.57
CA LEU A 218 29.24 -11.42 -29.95
C LEU A 218 30.04 -10.57 -30.94
N GLN A 219 30.03 -9.24 -30.79
CA GLN A 219 30.78 -8.32 -31.65
C GLN A 219 32.29 -8.51 -31.55
N THR A 220 32.80 -8.75 -30.34
CA THR A 220 34.22 -9.07 -30.13
C THR A 220 34.59 -10.35 -30.88
N LYS A 221 33.79 -11.41 -30.75
CA LYS A 221 34.03 -12.67 -31.50
C LYS A 221 33.96 -12.44 -33.01
N ILE A 222 32.99 -11.69 -33.53
CA ILE A 222 32.91 -11.38 -34.97
C ILE A 222 34.19 -10.69 -35.46
N THR A 223 34.75 -9.77 -34.64
CA THR A 223 35.96 -9.02 -34.99
C THR A 223 37.22 -9.89 -34.96
N GLU A 224 37.26 -10.90 -34.08
CA GLU A 224 38.37 -11.84 -33.95
C GLU A 224 38.34 -12.99 -34.98
N MET A 225 37.19 -13.25 -35.61
CA MET A 225 37.04 -14.33 -36.58
C MET A 225 37.78 -14.05 -37.88
N ASP A 226 38.52 -15.06 -38.37
CA ASP A 226 39.11 -15.02 -39.70
C ASP A 226 38.10 -15.45 -40.80
N SER A 227 38.47 -15.28 -42.06
CA SER A 227 37.60 -15.63 -43.20
C SER A 227 37.24 -17.12 -43.26
N THR A 228 38.07 -18.00 -42.71
CA THR A 228 37.82 -19.45 -42.65
C THR A 228 36.80 -19.76 -41.57
N GLU A 229 36.90 -19.11 -40.40
CA GLU A 229 35.92 -19.22 -39.31
C GLU A 229 34.54 -18.70 -39.75
N ILE A 230 34.49 -17.56 -40.46
CA ILE A 230 33.25 -17.01 -41.02
C ILE A 230 32.61 -17.99 -42.02
N GLN A 231 33.40 -18.52 -42.95
CA GLN A 231 32.91 -19.51 -43.92
C GLN A 231 32.41 -20.80 -43.23
N ASN A 232 33.15 -21.28 -42.22
CA ASN A 232 32.75 -22.46 -41.46
C ASN A 232 31.45 -22.24 -40.67
N HIS A 233 31.22 -21.02 -40.17
CA HIS A 233 29.97 -20.65 -39.52
C HIS A 233 28.79 -20.62 -40.52
N GLU A 234 28.99 -20.06 -41.70
CA GLU A 234 27.97 -20.04 -42.77
C GLU A 234 27.61 -21.44 -43.27
N LEU A 235 28.57 -22.37 -43.26
CA LEU A 235 28.39 -23.77 -43.64
C LEU A 235 27.91 -24.68 -42.48
N ASP A 236 27.53 -24.10 -41.34
CA ASP A 236 27.06 -24.81 -40.15
C ASP A 236 28.03 -25.89 -39.62
N SER A 237 29.34 -25.61 -39.68
CA SER A 237 30.38 -26.52 -39.18
C SER A 237 30.22 -26.86 -37.70
N LEU A 238 30.28 -28.15 -37.36
CA LEU A 238 30.19 -28.65 -35.98
C LEU A 238 31.28 -28.05 -35.07
N LEU A 239 32.49 -27.83 -35.60
CA LEU A 239 33.60 -27.28 -34.82
C LEU A 239 33.34 -25.82 -34.44
N GLU A 240 32.88 -25.01 -35.38
CA GLU A 240 32.63 -23.59 -35.12
C GLU A 240 31.43 -23.41 -34.19
N LYS A 241 30.39 -24.24 -34.38
CA LYS A 241 29.27 -24.35 -33.44
C LYS A 241 29.73 -24.69 -32.02
N ALA A 242 30.68 -25.61 -31.86
CA ALA A 242 31.22 -25.98 -30.54
C ALA A 242 32.06 -24.85 -29.90
N LYS A 243 32.84 -24.10 -30.68
CA LYS A 243 33.59 -22.93 -30.18
C LYS A 243 32.64 -21.82 -29.69
N ILE A 244 31.63 -21.48 -30.48
CA ILE A 244 30.62 -20.48 -30.11
C ILE A 244 29.84 -20.94 -28.88
N LYS A 245 29.47 -22.23 -28.85
CA LYS A 245 28.84 -22.86 -27.68
C LYS A 245 29.68 -22.67 -26.42
N SER A 246 30.98 -22.96 -26.47
CA SER A 246 31.88 -22.82 -25.32
C SER A 246 31.99 -21.37 -24.84
N MET A 247 32.10 -20.42 -25.77
CA MET A 247 32.20 -18.99 -25.45
C MET A 247 30.93 -18.43 -24.78
N LEU A 248 29.75 -18.92 -25.20
CA LEU A 248 28.47 -18.52 -24.62
C LEU A 248 28.16 -19.23 -23.30
N GLN A 249 28.70 -20.44 -23.08
CA GLN A 249 28.56 -21.17 -21.83
C GLN A 249 29.08 -20.34 -20.64
N ASP A 250 30.22 -19.67 -20.81
CA ASP A 250 30.82 -18.79 -19.79
C ASP A 250 29.97 -17.55 -19.49
N TYR A 251 29.15 -17.11 -20.45
CA TYR A 251 28.24 -15.98 -20.27
C TYR A 251 26.95 -16.38 -19.55
N ILE A 252 26.40 -17.55 -19.87
CA ILE A 252 25.19 -18.08 -19.22
C ILE A 252 25.51 -18.50 -17.78
N GLY A 253 26.64 -19.18 -17.56
CA GLY A 253 27.11 -19.57 -16.22
C GLY A 253 26.02 -20.27 -15.39
N LEU A 254 25.89 -19.86 -14.12
CA LEU A 254 24.83 -20.31 -13.19
C LEU A 254 23.55 -19.45 -13.26
N THR A 255 23.49 -18.46 -14.16
CA THR A 255 22.31 -17.61 -14.26
C THR A 255 21.27 -18.32 -15.13
N ASP A 256 19.99 -18.25 -14.77
CA ASP A 256 18.87 -18.90 -15.47
C ASP A 256 18.56 -18.24 -16.83
N LYS A 257 19.58 -17.93 -17.62
CA LYS A 257 19.49 -17.33 -18.94
C LYS A 257 19.45 -18.42 -20.00
N ARG A 258 18.76 -18.15 -21.11
CA ARG A 258 18.77 -18.99 -22.31
C ARG A 258 19.11 -18.14 -23.52
N ILE A 259 19.96 -18.68 -24.40
CA ILE A 259 20.30 -18.05 -25.67
C ILE A 259 19.84 -18.98 -26.79
N TYR A 260 19.01 -18.45 -27.68
CA TYR A 260 18.64 -19.11 -28.93
C TYR A 260 19.35 -18.43 -30.09
N MET A 261 19.92 -19.20 -30.99
CA MET A 261 20.36 -18.72 -32.29
C MET A 261 19.58 -19.44 -33.36
N LEU A 262 18.93 -18.68 -34.24
CA LEU A 262 18.16 -19.19 -35.36
C LEU A 262 18.96 -19.08 -36.66
N ASP A 263 18.89 -20.11 -37.49
CA ASP A 263 19.40 -20.05 -38.85
C ASP A 263 18.51 -19.19 -39.77
N GLN A 264 18.94 -19.02 -41.03
CA GLN A 264 18.18 -18.28 -42.03
C GLN A 264 16.80 -18.90 -42.38
N LYS A 265 16.58 -20.16 -42.01
CA LYS A 265 15.30 -20.89 -42.18
C LYS A 265 14.44 -20.81 -40.92
N ASN A 266 14.84 -20.00 -39.93
CA ASN A 266 14.17 -19.83 -38.66
C ASN A 266 14.14 -21.12 -37.80
N GLN A 267 15.10 -22.02 -38.02
CA GLN A 267 15.31 -23.23 -37.22
C GLN A 267 16.36 -22.97 -36.14
N VAL A 268 16.20 -23.62 -34.99
CA VAL A 268 17.14 -23.48 -33.86
C VAL A 268 18.50 -24.07 -34.26
N TRP A 269 19.47 -23.20 -34.52
CA TRP A 269 20.85 -23.57 -34.80
C TRP A 269 21.59 -23.88 -33.52
N LEU A 270 21.43 -23.06 -32.48
CA LEU A 270 22.06 -23.26 -31.18
C LEU A 270 21.08 -22.85 -30.08
N ASP A 271 21.00 -23.69 -29.05
CA ASP A 271 20.16 -23.51 -27.88
C ASP A 271 21.03 -23.76 -26.66
N MET A 272 21.18 -22.72 -25.86
CA MET A 272 22.03 -22.73 -24.68
C MET A 272 21.23 -22.30 -23.48
N HIS A 273 21.16 -23.17 -22.49
CA HIS A 273 20.43 -22.95 -21.27
C HIS A 273 21.25 -23.42 -20.07
N SER A 274 20.97 -22.85 -18.90
CA SER A 274 21.37 -23.45 -17.63
C SER A 274 20.56 -24.73 -17.40
N GLU A 275 21.16 -25.77 -16.81
CA GLU A 275 20.55 -27.10 -16.62
C GLU A 275 19.22 -27.08 -15.84
N ASN A 276 18.88 -25.96 -15.19
CA ASN A 276 17.72 -25.80 -14.32
C ASN A 276 16.54 -25.01 -14.93
N THR A 277 16.60 -24.62 -16.22
CA THR A 277 15.60 -23.69 -16.78
C THR A 277 14.40 -24.41 -17.42
N ASN A 278 13.21 -24.23 -16.84
CA ASN A 278 11.92 -24.53 -17.48
C ASN A 278 11.45 -23.32 -18.33
N ILE A 279 12.23 -22.93 -19.34
CA ILE A 279 11.87 -21.83 -20.25
C ILE A 279 11.06 -22.42 -21.42
N PRO A 280 9.84 -21.91 -21.72
CA PRO A 280 9.05 -22.35 -22.85
C PRO A 280 9.78 -22.08 -24.17
N ASP A 281 9.53 -22.93 -25.17
CA ASP A 281 10.17 -22.80 -26.47
C ASP A 281 9.81 -21.46 -27.14
N LEU A 282 10.72 -20.92 -27.96
CA LEU A 282 10.53 -19.64 -28.67
C LEU A 282 9.21 -19.58 -29.49
N ASN A 283 8.70 -20.74 -29.90
CA ASN A 283 7.42 -20.88 -30.61
C ASN A 283 6.19 -20.66 -29.71
N GLU A 284 6.30 -20.91 -28.41
CA GLU A 284 5.23 -20.65 -27.42
C GLU A 284 5.13 -19.16 -27.07
N ILE A 285 6.24 -18.41 -27.24
CA ILE A 285 6.35 -16.96 -26.99
C ILE A 285 5.74 -16.11 -28.14
N LYS A 286 4.78 -16.66 -28.89
CA LYS A 286 4.13 -15.97 -30.03
C LYS A 286 2.81 -15.29 -29.70
N GLN A 287 2.22 -15.60 -28.54
CA GLN A 287 0.90 -15.08 -28.13
C GLN A 287 1.00 -14.55 -26.70
N GLY A 288 0.97 -13.23 -26.54
CA GLY A 288 1.07 -12.60 -25.22
C GLY A 288 1.18 -11.08 -25.32
N TYR A 289 1.12 -10.40 -24.18
CA TYR A 289 1.33 -8.96 -24.12
C TYR A 289 2.81 -8.64 -24.08
N VAL A 290 3.23 -7.71 -24.93
CA VAL A 290 4.64 -7.30 -25.07
C VAL A 290 4.81 -5.88 -24.55
N LYS A 291 5.58 -5.72 -23.47
CA LYS A 291 6.00 -4.42 -22.95
C LYS A 291 7.42 -4.13 -23.46
N LYS A 292 7.53 -3.23 -24.44
CA LYS A 292 8.85 -2.78 -24.93
C LYS A 292 9.61 -2.06 -23.83
N ILE A 293 10.90 -2.38 -23.67
CA ILE A 293 11.81 -1.68 -22.75
C ILE A 293 12.73 -0.75 -23.57
N HIS A 294 13.36 -1.28 -24.61
CA HIS A 294 14.22 -0.54 -25.54
C HIS A 294 14.04 -1.06 -26.98
N SER A 295 14.83 -0.56 -27.94
CA SER A 295 14.74 -0.92 -29.37
C SER A 295 14.80 -2.43 -29.60
N ASP A 296 15.68 -3.10 -28.87
CA ASP A 296 16.09 -4.49 -29.12
C ASP A 296 15.66 -5.44 -27.99
N GLY A 297 14.84 -4.97 -27.04
CA GLY A 297 14.44 -5.76 -25.87
C GLY A 297 13.06 -5.43 -25.33
N PHE A 298 12.33 -6.49 -24.96
CA PHE A 298 10.96 -6.42 -24.48
C PHE A 298 10.67 -7.48 -23.41
N ILE A 299 9.64 -7.23 -22.60
CA ILE A 299 9.09 -8.23 -21.68
C ILE A 299 7.85 -8.84 -22.32
N TRP A 300 7.82 -10.17 -22.35
CA TRP A 300 6.68 -10.95 -22.76
C TRP A 300 5.91 -11.47 -21.54
N LEU A 301 4.60 -11.23 -21.54
CA LEU A 301 3.64 -11.67 -20.52
C LEU A 301 2.65 -12.64 -21.18
N SER A 302 2.37 -13.77 -20.52
CA SER A 302 1.51 -14.84 -21.06
C SER A 302 0.04 -14.43 -21.26
N THR A 303 -0.36 -13.33 -20.66
CA THR A 303 -1.74 -12.83 -20.62
C THR A 303 -1.72 -11.33 -20.94
N ASN A 304 -2.85 -10.80 -21.43
CA ASN A 304 -3.03 -9.36 -21.63
C ASN A 304 -3.26 -8.59 -20.32
N SER A 305 -3.05 -9.24 -19.17
CA SER A 305 -3.15 -8.60 -17.86
C SER A 305 -1.78 -8.17 -17.35
N ASN A 306 -1.78 -7.07 -16.62
CA ASN A 306 -0.60 -6.49 -16.01
C ASN A 306 -0.66 -6.73 -14.49
N HIS A 307 -0.75 -7.99 -14.06
CA HIS A 307 -0.77 -8.35 -12.63
C HIS A 307 0.58 -8.87 -12.18
N LEU A 308 0.87 -8.74 -10.88
CA LEU A 308 2.13 -9.20 -10.29
C LEU A 308 2.45 -10.67 -10.59
N PHE A 309 1.42 -11.53 -10.65
CA PHE A 309 1.60 -12.94 -11.01
C PHE A 309 2.03 -13.15 -12.45
N ASP A 310 1.57 -12.30 -13.37
CA ASP A 310 1.99 -12.35 -14.77
C ASP A 310 3.46 -11.92 -14.86
N TRP A 311 3.84 -10.88 -14.13
CA TRP A 311 5.23 -10.43 -14.00
C TRP A 311 6.16 -11.48 -13.41
N TYR A 312 5.69 -12.27 -12.44
CA TYR A 312 6.47 -13.36 -11.86
C TYR A 312 6.72 -14.48 -12.88
N ARG A 313 5.83 -14.67 -13.86
CA ARG A 313 5.93 -15.71 -14.90
C ARG A 313 6.42 -15.17 -16.25
N ALA A 314 6.89 -13.93 -16.29
CA ALA A 314 7.27 -13.26 -17.51
C ALA A 314 8.68 -13.65 -17.98
N TYR A 315 8.99 -13.29 -19.22
CA TYR A 315 10.32 -13.43 -19.79
C TYR A 315 10.76 -12.10 -20.39
N TYR A 316 11.96 -11.66 -20.03
CA TYR A 316 12.68 -10.65 -20.80
C TYR A 316 13.27 -11.32 -22.04
N ILE A 317 13.08 -10.69 -23.20
CA ILE A 317 13.55 -11.17 -24.49
C ILE A 317 14.24 -10.03 -25.19
N ALA A 318 15.49 -10.24 -25.55
CA ALA A 318 16.25 -9.31 -26.36
C ALA A 318 16.74 -9.98 -27.64
N GLU A 319 16.77 -9.21 -28.71
CA GLU A 319 17.13 -9.66 -30.06
C GLU A 319 18.42 -8.99 -30.50
N THR A 320 19.33 -9.78 -31.05
CA THR A 320 20.56 -9.29 -31.69
C THR A 320 20.91 -10.18 -32.88
N SER A 321 21.97 -9.86 -33.61
CA SER A 321 22.45 -10.67 -34.72
C SER A 321 23.89 -11.12 -34.52
N PHE A 322 24.17 -12.35 -34.95
CA PHE A 322 25.52 -12.89 -35.03
C PHE A 322 25.76 -13.35 -36.47
N LEU A 323 26.48 -12.54 -37.24
CA LEU A 323 26.65 -12.71 -38.69
C LEU A 323 25.29 -12.85 -39.40
N ASN A 324 25.01 -13.99 -40.00
CA ASN A 324 23.77 -14.29 -40.74
C ASN A 324 22.69 -15.00 -39.90
N LYS A 325 22.88 -15.09 -38.56
CA LYS A 325 21.97 -15.79 -37.64
C LYS A 325 21.36 -14.80 -36.64
N GLN A 326 20.05 -14.95 -36.40
CA GLN A 326 19.33 -14.14 -35.42
C GLN A 326 19.52 -14.75 -34.03
N THR A 327 19.84 -13.94 -33.04
CA THR A 327 20.15 -14.39 -31.69
C THR A 327 19.18 -13.76 -30.69
N PHE A 328 18.56 -14.58 -29.85
CA PHE A 328 17.66 -14.16 -28.79
C PHE A 328 18.27 -14.47 -27.43
N LEU A 329 18.29 -13.47 -26.55
CA LEU A 329 18.55 -13.63 -25.13
C LEU A 329 17.20 -13.70 -24.41
N VAL A 330 16.95 -14.79 -23.69
CA VAL A 330 15.73 -15.00 -22.91
C VAL A 330 16.11 -15.13 -21.45
N ILE A 331 15.54 -14.27 -20.61
CA ILE A 331 15.78 -14.23 -19.17
C ILE A 331 14.44 -14.33 -18.45
N PRO A 332 14.20 -15.33 -17.60
CA PRO A 332 13.01 -15.42 -16.79
C PRO A 332 13.01 -14.32 -15.73
N THR A 333 11.88 -13.66 -15.53
CA THR A 333 11.80 -12.51 -14.62
C THR A 333 11.64 -12.90 -13.15
N PHE A 334 11.28 -14.16 -12.85
CA PHE A 334 10.89 -14.58 -11.50
C PHE A 334 11.95 -14.28 -10.44
N TYR A 335 13.25 -14.43 -10.76
CA TYR A 335 14.33 -14.23 -9.78
C TYR A 335 14.40 -12.76 -9.35
N LEU A 336 14.51 -11.85 -10.31
CA LEU A 336 14.59 -10.40 -10.04
C LEU A 336 13.27 -9.86 -9.49
N VAL A 337 12.13 -10.35 -9.96
CA VAL A 337 10.82 -9.99 -9.39
C VAL A 337 10.73 -10.46 -7.94
N ASN A 338 11.19 -11.67 -7.61
CA ASN A 338 11.18 -12.18 -6.25
C ASN A 338 12.10 -11.38 -5.33
N GLU A 339 13.32 -11.05 -5.78
CA GLU A 339 14.25 -10.20 -5.04
C GLU A 339 13.63 -8.83 -4.71
N VAL A 340 12.98 -8.20 -5.69
CA VAL A 340 12.29 -6.93 -5.45
C VAL A 340 11.11 -7.08 -4.49
N ILE A 341 10.33 -8.15 -4.60
CA ILE A 341 9.20 -8.43 -3.69
C ILE A 341 9.69 -8.66 -2.26
N GLU A 342 10.76 -9.43 -2.05
CA GLU A 342 11.35 -9.70 -0.73
C GLU A 342 11.83 -8.41 -0.08
N ASN A 343 12.52 -7.55 -0.83
CA ASN A 343 12.93 -6.23 -0.33
C ASN A 343 11.72 -5.35 0.05
N LEU A 344 10.64 -5.36 -0.75
CA LEU A 344 9.43 -4.60 -0.46
C LEU A 344 8.62 -5.19 0.70
N LEU A 345 8.69 -6.50 0.93
CA LEU A 345 8.10 -7.17 2.09
C LEU A 345 8.69 -6.63 3.39
N ASP A 346 10.01 -6.47 3.45
CA ASP A 346 10.68 -5.92 4.64
C ASP A 346 10.19 -4.50 4.96
N TYR A 347 10.01 -3.66 3.94
CA TYR A 347 9.45 -2.33 4.15
C TYR A 347 7.99 -2.36 4.62
N LEU A 348 7.16 -3.27 4.11
CA LEU A 348 5.77 -3.42 4.56
C LEU A 348 5.70 -3.90 6.00
N ILE A 349 6.53 -4.88 6.37
CA ILE A 349 6.65 -5.36 7.76
C ILE A 349 7.08 -4.20 8.66
N PHE A 350 8.07 -3.42 8.25
CA PHE A 350 8.55 -2.25 8.98
C PHE A 350 7.43 -1.20 9.17
N VAL A 351 6.66 -0.89 8.13
CA VAL A 351 5.50 0.03 8.25
C VAL A 351 4.46 -0.49 9.23
N LEU A 352 4.11 -1.77 9.17
CA LEU A 352 3.13 -2.35 10.10
C LEU A 352 3.65 -2.35 11.53
N PHE A 353 4.94 -2.60 11.73
CA PHE A 353 5.59 -2.47 13.04
C PHE A 353 5.52 -1.02 13.55
N VAL A 354 5.89 -0.04 12.74
CA VAL A 354 5.81 1.39 13.09
C VAL A 354 4.37 1.80 13.38
N LEU A 355 3.40 1.31 12.60
CA LEU A 355 1.97 1.56 12.82
C LEU A 355 1.51 0.99 14.17
N PHE A 356 1.89 -0.24 14.50
CA PHE A 356 1.58 -0.87 15.78
C PHE A 356 2.17 -0.09 16.96
N VAL A 357 3.47 0.25 16.88
CA VAL A 357 4.15 1.06 17.89
C VAL A 357 3.47 2.42 18.04
N SER A 358 3.19 3.11 16.94
CA SER A 358 2.54 4.42 16.93
C SER A 358 1.12 4.36 17.51
N LEU A 359 0.40 3.26 17.28
CA LEU A 359 -0.92 3.02 17.85
C LEU A 359 -0.83 2.88 19.37
N VAL A 360 0.12 2.07 19.88
CA VAL A 360 0.35 1.90 21.33
C VAL A 360 0.70 3.24 21.97
N PHE A 361 1.66 3.98 21.40
CA PHE A 361 2.02 5.31 21.88
C PHE A 361 0.85 6.29 21.80
N GLY A 362 0.09 6.30 20.71
CA GLY A 362 -1.09 7.13 20.53
C GLY A 362 -2.16 6.86 21.60
N MET A 363 -2.39 5.60 21.96
CA MET A 363 -3.31 5.24 23.05
C MET A 363 -2.83 5.76 24.42
N ILE A 364 -1.53 5.63 24.71
CA ILE A 364 -0.93 6.15 25.95
C ILE A 364 -1.08 7.66 26.00
N VAL A 365 -0.68 8.37 24.94
CA VAL A 365 -0.77 9.83 24.85
C VAL A 365 -2.23 10.30 24.98
N ASN A 366 -3.16 9.64 24.29
CA ASN A 366 -4.58 9.95 24.43
C ASN A 366 -5.06 9.79 25.87
N HIS A 367 -4.68 8.71 26.54
CA HIS A 367 -5.06 8.49 27.94
C HIS A 367 -4.50 9.57 28.87
N VAL A 368 -3.22 9.90 28.75
CA VAL A 368 -2.54 10.89 29.61
C VAL A 368 -3.09 12.30 29.40
N LEU A 369 -3.20 12.75 28.14
CA LEU A 369 -3.65 14.12 27.83
C LEU A 369 -5.14 14.32 28.09
N SER A 370 -5.97 13.36 27.67
CA SER A 370 -7.42 13.47 27.87
C SER A 370 -7.79 13.44 29.35
N LYS A 371 -7.15 12.57 30.15
CA LYS A 371 -7.41 12.50 31.59
C LYS A 371 -7.01 13.80 32.31
N SER A 372 -5.87 14.38 31.95
CA SER A 372 -5.40 15.63 32.57
C SER A 372 -6.32 16.82 32.27
N LEU A 373 -6.78 16.97 31.02
CA LEU A 373 -7.70 18.04 30.63
C LEU A 373 -9.10 17.86 31.22
N ILE A 374 -9.60 16.62 31.32
CA ILE A 374 -10.90 16.34 31.94
C ILE A 374 -10.87 16.72 33.42
N ARG A 375 -9.80 16.40 34.15
CA ARG A 375 -9.64 16.78 35.57
C ARG A 375 -9.68 18.29 35.76
N LEU A 376 -8.99 19.04 34.90
CA LEU A 376 -9.02 20.51 34.93
C LEU A 376 -10.43 21.06 34.68
N THR A 377 -11.12 20.48 33.70
CA THR A 377 -12.50 20.87 33.36
C THR A 377 -13.43 20.60 34.55
N GLN A 378 -13.31 19.45 35.21
CA GLN A 378 -14.10 19.12 36.40
C GLN A 378 -13.82 20.11 37.54
N LEU A 379 -12.54 20.42 37.81
CA LEU A 379 -12.18 21.36 38.87
C LEU A 379 -12.79 22.76 38.65
N THR A 380 -12.76 23.26 37.42
CA THR A 380 -13.37 24.55 37.09
C THR A 380 -14.91 24.52 37.09
N SER A 381 -15.53 23.40 36.73
CA SER A 381 -17.00 23.28 36.67
C SER A 381 -17.61 23.12 38.06
N ASP A 382 -16.94 22.40 38.97
CA ASP A 382 -17.38 22.18 40.34
C ASP A 382 -17.06 23.38 41.26
N LEU A 383 -16.33 24.36 40.74
CA LEU A 383 -15.82 25.49 41.53
C LEU A 383 -16.92 26.27 42.26
N PRO A 384 -18.03 26.69 41.60
CA PRO A 384 -19.06 27.48 42.26
C PRO A 384 -19.74 26.73 43.42
N GLU A 385 -20.00 25.43 43.23
CA GLU A 385 -20.66 24.58 44.23
C GLU A 385 -19.77 24.35 45.46
N LYS A 386 -18.47 24.13 45.23
CA LYS A 386 -17.47 24.01 46.32
C LYS A 386 -17.28 25.32 47.09
N MET A 387 -17.37 26.46 46.41
CA MET A 387 -17.34 27.78 47.06
C MET A 387 -18.52 27.99 47.99
N GLU A 388 -19.74 27.61 47.58
CA GLU A 388 -20.96 27.71 48.38
C GLU A 388 -20.87 26.84 49.65
N ARG A 389 -20.34 25.62 49.52
CA ARG A 389 -20.17 24.67 50.61
C ARG A 389 -18.97 24.93 51.52
N GLN A 390 -18.14 25.93 51.21
CA GLN A 390 -16.91 26.26 51.93
C GLN A 390 -15.92 25.08 52.03
N GLU A 391 -15.92 24.20 51.02
CA GLU A 391 -15.01 23.06 50.98
C GLU A 391 -13.59 23.52 50.60
N THR A 392 -12.57 22.81 51.10
CA THR A 392 -11.17 23.09 50.75
C THR A 392 -10.86 22.64 49.33
N PHE A 393 -10.29 23.52 48.51
CA PHE A 393 -9.87 23.20 47.15
C PHE A 393 -8.63 22.31 47.14
N TYR A 394 -8.83 21.03 46.87
CA TYR A 394 -7.76 20.06 46.69
C TYR A 394 -7.55 19.75 45.21
N TRP A 395 -6.29 19.81 44.75
CA TRP A 395 -5.86 19.47 43.40
C TRP A 395 -4.79 18.40 43.53
N ASP A 396 -5.01 17.25 42.89
CA ASP A 396 -4.01 16.21 42.75
C ASP A 396 -3.06 16.59 41.61
N ASP A 397 -1.77 16.63 41.93
CA ASP A 397 -0.75 17.02 40.99
C ASP A 397 -0.75 16.14 39.73
N THR A 398 -0.46 16.75 38.58
CA THR A 398 -0.36 16.03 37.31
C THR A 398 1.10 15.97 36.89
N ASN A 399 1.52 14.83 36.33
CA ASN A 399 2.90 14.65 35.84
C ASN A 399 3.30 15.59 34.68
N ILE A 400 2.39 16.44 34.19
CA ILE A 400 2.65 17.43 33.13
C ILE A 400 2.71 18.81 33.80
N ASN A 401 3.88 19.44 33.71
CA ASN A 401 4.18 20.69 34.40
C ASN A 401 3.21 21.82 34.05
N GLU A 402 2.82 21.93 32.78
CA GLU A 402 1.88 22.94 32.30
C GLU A 402 0.49 22.76 32.92
N PHE A 403 0.02 21.51 33.07
CA PHE A 403 -1.27 21.22 33.67
C PHE A 403 -1.24 21.37 35.20
N SER A 404 -0.11 21.04 35.84
CA SER A 404 0.12 21.31 37.26
C SER A 404 0.08 22.81 37.55
N THR A 405 0.85 23.59 36.79
CA THR A 405 0.91 25.06 36.90
C THR A 405 -0.47 25.69 36.68
N LEU A 406 -1.24 25.20 35.72
CA LEU A 406 -2.58 25.70 35.45
C LEU A 406 -3.57 25.34 36.58
N GLY A 407 -3.47 24.12 37.13
CA GLY A 407 -4.23 23.70 38.31
C GLY A 407 -3.94 24.58 39.52
N ASP A 408 -2.67 24.87 39.79
CA ASP A 408 -2.23 25.76 40.88
C ASP A 408 -2.73 27.20 40.70
N ASN A 409 -2.68 27.72 39.48
CA ASN A 409 -3.19 29.05 39.19
C ASN A 409 -4.70 29.14 39.43
N ILE A 410 -5.47 28.11 39.03
CA ILE A 410 -6.92 28.06 39.29
C ILE A 410 -7.19 27.94 40.79
N LYS A 411 -6.43 27.11 41.52
CA LYS A 411 -6.55 26.98 42.98
C LYS A 411 -6.30 28.30 43.70
N LYS A 412 -5.27 29.06 43.31
CA LYS A 412 -4.99 30.40 43.86
C LYS A 412 -6.17 31.35 43.67
N VAL A 413 -6.71 31.40 42.44
CA VAL A 413 -7.87 32.26 42.12
C VAL A 413 -9.12 31.84 42.90
N ALA A 414 -9.39 30.54 43.00
CA ALA A 414 -10.53 30.01 43.74
C ALA A 414 -10.49 30.38 45.23
N ASN A 415 -9.34 30.19 45.88
CA ASN A 415 -9.15 30.54 47.28
C ASN A 415 -9.30 32.06 47.52
N GLN A 416 -8.78 32.88 46.60
CA GLN A 416 -8.93 34.33 46.70
C GLN A 416 -10.40 34.76 46.55
N LEU A 417 -11.13 34.21 45.57
CA LEU A 417 -12.56 34.48 45.41
C LEU A 417 -13.38 34.06 46.63
N GLN A 418 -13.09 32.89 47.21
CA GLN A 418 -13.74 32.42 48.43
C GLN A 418 -13.51 33.38 49.61
N SER A 419 -12.27 33.86 49.79
CA SER A 419 -11.94 34.85 50.84
C SER A 419 -12.71 36.16 50.67
N MET A 420 -12.83 36.68 49.45
CA MET A 420 -13.59 37.90 49.16
C MET A 420 -15.09 37.74 49.42
N PHE A 421 -15.64 36.57 49.09
CA PHE A 421 -17.05 36.25 49.33
C PHE A 421 -17.37 36.18 50.83
N LEU A 422 -16.47 35.58 51.61
CA LEU A 422 -16.57 35.53 53.08
C LEU A 422 -16.50 36.94 53.69
N GLU A 423 -15.59 37.79 53.20
CA GLU A 423 -15.47 39.17 53.67
C GLU A 423 -16.72 40.00 53.35
N ALA A 424 -17.27 39.86 52.14
CA ALA A 424 -18.50 40.54 51.74
C ALA A 424 -19.71 40.10 52.57
N LYS A 425 -19.85 38.79 52.83
CA LYS A 425 -20.91 38.26 53.70
C LYS A 425 -20.79 38.81 55.13
N LYS A 426 -19.56 38.91 55.65
CA LYS A 426 -19.31 39.51 56.97
C LYS A 426 -19.70 41.00 57.01
N LYS A 427 -19.41 41.76 55.96
CA LYS A 427 -19.78 43.18 55.82
C LYS A 427 -21.28 43.42 55.61
N MET A 428 -22.05 42.44 55.15
CA MET A 428 -23.52 42.54 55.04
C MET A 428 -24.26 42.22 56.35
N ILE A 429 -23.61 41.55 57.30
CA ILE A 429 -24.19 41.14 58.58
C ILE A 429 -23.90 42.16 59.70
N CYS A 430 -22.87 43.01 59.51
CA CYS A 430 -22.62 44.21 60.30
C CYS A 430 -23.31 45.42 59.67
#